data_AF-A0A1E7GF45-F1
#
_entry.id   AF-A0A1E7GF45-F1
#
_cell.length_a   1.000
_cell.length_b   1.000
_cell.length_c   1.000
_cell.angle_alpha   90.00
_cell.angle_beta   90.00
_cell.angle_gamma   90.00
#
_symmetry.space_group_name_H-M   'P 1'
#
loop_
_entity.id
_entity.type
_entity.pdbx_description
1 polymer ?
#
loop_
_entity_poly.entity_id
_entity_poly.type
_entity_poly.pdbx_seq_one_letter_code
_entity_poly.pdbx_strand_id
1 'polypeptide(L)'
;MSPLLLNFYLDQFDNQWTEIGLKNVEGDSVEHLVRFADDFVILSREWIDKDRVEAVLAVLGLGLNKEKTYVGSIGSGFEFVGFYFQENVDEKGVKGGIRVIPTEGSIEKVIDSIENIGNIESIEKSNPGDENENRSLENLIKNIYRVVDPWVNYYRHTDCSAGLEKIEQCFNKKIKGFI
;
A
#
# COMPACT_ATOMS: atom_id res chain seq x y z
N MET A 1 7.57 -5.89 -21.47
CA MET A 1 6.67 -7.01 -21.12
C MET A 1 5.29 -6.45 -20.87
N SER A 2 4.24 -7.03 -21.42
CA SER A 2 2.86 -6.55 -21.18
C SER A 2 2.32 -7.10 -19.84
N PRO A 3 1.43 -6.37 -19.14
CA PRO A 3 0.83 -6.84 -17.88
C PRO A 3 0.11 -8.19 -18.01
N LEU A 4 -0.54 -8.44 -19.14
CA LEU A 4 -1.22 -9.70 -19.42
C LEU A 4 -0.23 -10.87 -19.52
N LEU A 5 0.91 -10.68 -20.20
CA LEU A 5 1.92 -11.71 -20.36
C LEU A 5 2.60 -12.04 -19.02
N LEU A 6 2.82 -11.04 -18.16
CA LEU A 6 3.33 -11.25 -16.81
C LEU A 6 2.37 -12.08 -15.96
N ASN A 7 1.07 -11.74 -15.99
CA ASN A 7 0.05 -12.52 -15.26
C ASN A 7 -0.07 -13.95 -15.77
N PHE A 8 0.00 -14.17 -17.09
CA PHE A 8 0.00 -15.51 -17.68
C PHE A 8 1.22 -16.32 -17.25
N TYR A 9 2.41 -15.69 -17.22
CA TYR A 9 3.63 -16.36 -16.79
C TYR A 9 3.57 -16.78 -15.32
N LEU A 10 3.05 -15.90 -14.46
CA LEU A 10 2.91 -16.13 -13.02
C LEU A 10 1.73 -17.03 -12.65
N ASP A 11 0.79 -17.30 -13.56
CA ASP A 11 -0.23 -18.34 -13.37
C ASP A 11 0.41 -19.72 -13.21
N GLN A 12 1.54 -19.97 -13.88
CA GLN A 12 2.33 -21.20 -13.67
C GLN A 12 2.88 -21.31 -12.25
N PHE A 13 3.23 -20.18 -11.63
CA PHE A 13 3.63 -20.15 -10.22
C PHE A 13 2.49 -20.52 -9.30
N ASP A 14 1.30 -19.95 -9.53
CA ASP A 14 0.11 -20.27 -8.75
C ASP A 14 -0.29 -21.77 -8.90
N ASN A 15 -0.13 -22.34 -10.10
CA ASN A 15 -0.42 -23.75 -10.38
C ASN A 15 0.60 -24.68 -9.72
N GLN A 16 1.90 -24.41 -9.82
CA GLN A 16 2.93 -25.19 -9.11
C GLN A 16 2.75 -25.13 -7.59
N TRP A 17 2.36 -23.96 -7.05
CA TRP A 17 2.05 -23.80 -5.63
C TRP A 17 0.82 -24.62 -5.19
N THR A 18 -0.14 -24.81 -6.09
CA THR A 18 -1.31 -25.67 -5.87
C THR A 18 -0.93 -27.14 -5.91
N GLU A 19 -0.09 -27.55 -6.87
CA GLU A 19 0.35 -28.94 -7.05
C GLU A 19 1.15 -29.46 -5.84
N ILE A 20 1.91 -28.59 -5.16
CA ILE A 20 2.60 -28.93 -3.91
C ILE A 20 1.67 -28.91 -2.67
N GLY A 21 0.37 -28.68 -2.86
CA GLY A 21 -0.66 -28.77 -1.82
C GLY A 21 -0.82 -27.53 -0.94
N LEU A 22 -0.26 -26.39 -1.33
CA LEU A 22 -0.10 -25.19 -0.49
C LEU A 22 -1.02 -24.02 -0.89
N LYS A 23 -1.99 -24.29 -1.78
CA LYS A 23 -3.04 -23.33 -2.16
C LYS A 23 -4.42 -23.92 -1.85
N ASN A 24 -4.75 -24.14 -0.57
CA ASN A 24 -6.17 -24.28 -0.20
C ASN A 24 -6.65 -23.03 0.52
N VAL A 25 -7.78 -22.52 0.02
CA VAL A 25 -8.60 -21.50 0.68
C VAL A 25 -9.43 -22.15 1.82
N GLU A 26 -9.60 -23.47 1.77
CA GLU A 26 -10.32 -24.25 2.77
C GLU A 26 -9.38 -24.63 3.93
N GLY A 27 -9.58 -23.95 5.07
CA GLY A 27 -9.42 -24.37 6.48
C GLY A 27 -8.16 -25.10 6.98
N ASP A 28 -7.62 -26.05 6.23
CA ASP A 28 -6.69 -27.08 6.70
C ASP A 28 -5.28 -26.97 6.09
N SER A 29 -5.05 -26.03 5.16
CA SER A 29 -3.69 -25.81 4.65
C SER A 29 -2.80 -25.09 5.66
N VAL A 30 -1.58 -25.60 5.78
CA VAL A 30 -0.52 -25.00 6.60
C VAL A 30 -0.13 -23.63 6.03
N GLU A 31 -0.23 -23.45 4.71
CA GLU A 31 0.25 -22.28 3.98
C GLU A 31 -0.80 -21.70 3.02
N HIS A 32 -0.70 -20.40 2.78
CA HIS A 32 -1.60 -19.65 1.91
C HIS A 32 -0.83 -18.57 1.14
N LEU A 33 -0.80 -18.69 -0.18
CA LEU A 33 -0.18 -17.71 -1.08
C LEU A 33 -1.16 -16.61 -1.48
N VAL A 34 -0.79 -15.35 -1.25
CA VAL A 34 -1.49 -14.17 -1.75
C VAL A 34 -0.54 -13.40 -2.67
N ARG A 35 -0.96 -13.10 -3.90
CA ARG A 35 -0.14 -12.47 -4.92
C ARG A 35 -0.83 -11.25 -5.54
N PHE A 36 -0.05 -10.21 -5.81
CA PHE A 36 -0.42 -9.04 -6.58
C PHE A 36 0.68 -8.72 -7.60
N ALA A 37 0.42 -9.04 -8.88
CA ALA A 37 1.44 -9.03 -9.93
C ALA A 37 2.68 -9.86 -9.51
N ASP A 38 3.86 -9.26 -9.43
CA ASP A 38 5.13 -9.88 -9.00
C ASP A 38 5.36 -9.85 -7.48
N ASP A 39 4.59 -9.07 -6.74
CA ASP A 39 4.65 -9.00 -5.28
C ASP A 39 3.76 -10.09 -4.66
N PHE A 40 4.25 -10.79 -3.63
CA PHE A 40 3.49 -11.84 -2.98
C PHE A 40 3.89 -12.04 -1.52
N VAL A 41 2.95 -12.57 -0.74
CA VAL A 41 3.16 -13.02 0.63
C VAL A 41 2.69 -14.46 0.77
N ILE A 42 3.43 -15.24 1.54
CA ILE A 42 3.04 -16.60 1.92
C ILE A 42 2.75 -16.55 3.42
N LEU A 43 1.50 -16.79 3.79
CA LEU A 43 1.06 -16.88 5.17
C LEU A 43 1.13 -18.35 5.58
N SER A 44 1.67 -18.63 6.77
CA SER A 44 1.77 -19.99 7.27
C SER A 44 1.47 -20.07 8.77
N ARG A 45 0.95 -21.22 9.20
CA ARG A 45 0.83 -21.58 10.63
C ARG A 45 2.17 -22.00 11.23
N GLU A 46 3.10 -22.42 10.39
CA GLU A 46 4.44 -22.90 10.77
C GLU A 46 5.53 -21.99 10.17
N TRP A 47 6.77 -22.17 10.63
CA TRP A 47 7.88 -21.43 10.06
C TRP A 47 8.12 -21.84 8.61
N ILE A 48 8.19 -20.85 7.71
CA ILE A 48 8.41 -21.10 6.28
C ILE A 48 9.90 -21.26 6.02
N ASP A 49 10.25 -22.37 5.37
CA ASP A 49 11.59 -22.59 4.83
C ASP A 49 11.76 -21.82 3.51
N LYS A 50 12.60 -20.78 3.54
CA LYS A 50 12.88 -19.93 2.38
C LYS A 50 13.53 -20.72 1.24
N ASP A 51 14.37 -21.71 1.54
CA ASP A 51 15.08 -22.48 0.51
C ASP A 51 14.09 -23.30 -0.32
N ARG A 52 13.01 -23.79 0.31
CA ARG A 52 11.92 -24.48 -0.40
C ARG A 52 11.19 -23.55 -1.38
N VAL A 53 10.94 -22.30 -0.99
CA VAL A 53 10.32 -21.29 -1.85
C VAL A 53 11.24 -20.96 -3.04
N GLU A 54 12.54 -20.77 -2.78
CA GLU A 54 13.53 -20.52 -3.83
C GLU A 54 13.62 -21.69 -4.81
N ALA A 55 13.55 -22.94 -4.34
CA ALA A 55 13.55 -24.12 -5.19
C ALA A 55 12.34 -24.14 -6.15
N VAL A 56 11.14 -23.81 -5.67
CA VAL A 56 9.93 -23.72 -6.51
C VAL A 56 10.07 -22.62 -7.56
N LEU A 57 10.52 -21.43 -7.16
CA LEU A 57 10.74 -20.31 -8.09
C LEU A 57 11.81 -20.63 -9.14
N ALA A 58 12.87 -21.36 -8.77
CA ALA A 58 13.94 -21.75 -9.67
C ALA A 58 13.45 -22.66 -10.81
N VAL A 59 12.44 -23.51 -10.57
CA VAL A 59 11.79 -24.32 -11.63
C VAL A 59 11.16 -23.41 -12.70
N LEU A 60 10.70 -22.23 -12.31
CA LEU A 60 10.13 -21.22 -13.19
C LEU A 60 11.17 -20.21 -13.72
N GLY A 61 12.47 -20.44 -13.50
CA GLY A 61 13.53 -19.49 -13.84
C GLY A 61 13.42 -18.14 -13.11
N LEU A 62 12.72 -18.09 -11.98
CA LEU A 62 12.54 -16.90 -11.15
C LEU A 62 13.45 -16.96 -9.92
N GLY A 63 13.68 -15.80 -9.30
CA GLY A 63 14.46 -15.69 -8.08
C GLY A 63 13.89 -14.61 -7.16
N LEU A 64 14.14 -14.76 -5.86
CA LEU A 64 13.74 -13.78 -4.85
C LEU A 64 14.69 -12.57 -4.85
N ASN A 65 14.13 -11.38 -4.61
CA ASN A 65 14.93 -10.20 -4.34
C ASN A 65 15.43 -10.26 -2.89
N LYS A 66 16.73 -10.53 -2.69
CA LYS A 66 17.32 -10.74 -1.36
C LYS A 66 17.18 -9.54 -0.41
N GLU A 67 17.09 -8.32 -0.94
CA GLU A 67 16.96 -7.10 -0.13
C GLU A 67 15.52 -6.86 0.31
N LYS A 68 14.54 -7.28 -0.50
CA LYS A 68 13.11 -7.05 -0.24
C LYS A 68 12.43 -8.24 0.44
N THR A 69 12.99 -9.45 0.32
CA THR A 69 12.37 -10.66 0.84
C THR A 69 12.89 -11.02 2.22
N TYR A 70 11.96 -11.19 3.16
CA TYR A 70 12.23 -11.63 4.53
C TYR A 70 11.19 -12.65 5.00
N VAL A 71 11.51 -13.37 6.08
CA VAL A 71 10.59 -14.25 6.80
C VAL A 71 10.40 -13.68 8.19
N GLY A 72 9.14 -13.51 8.61
CA GLY A 72 8.81 -12.87 9.88
C GLY A 72 7.52 -13.41 10.48
N SER A 73 7.12 -12.86 11.62
CA SER A 73 5.86 -13.20 12.29
C SER A 73 4.86 -12.07 12.17
N ILE A 74 3.57 -12.38 12.26
CA ILE A 74 2.50 -11.37 12.24
C ILE A 74 2.59 -10.37 13.40
N GLY A 75 3.26 -10.73 14.51
CA GLY A 75 3.47 -9.83 15.65
C GLY A 75 4.43 -8.67 15.34
N SER A 76 5.44 -8.90 14.50
CA SER A 76 6.30 -7.81 13.99
C SER A 76 5.64 -6.99 12.89
N GLY A 77 4.52 -7.48 12.36
CA GLY A 77 3.81 -6.91 11.22
C GLY A 77 4.53 -7.07 9.88
N PHE A 78 3.83 -6.73 8.80
CA PHE A 78 4.37 -6.71 7.45
C PHE A 78 3.61 -5.74 6.54
N GLU A 79 4.28 -5.28 5.48
CA GLU A 79 3.67 -4.46 4.43
C GLU A 79 3.35 -5.30 3.21
N PHE A 80 2.19 -5.06 2.59
CA PHE A 80 1.81 -5.65 1.32
C PHE A 80 0.84 -4.72 0.57
N VAL A 81 1.18 -4.38 -0.68
CA VAL A 81 0.37 -3.52 -1.58
C VAL A 81 -0.08 -2.20 -0.91
N GLY A 82 0.82 -1.57 -0.16
CA GLY A 82 0.54 -0.28 0.50
C GLY A 82 -0.25 -0.38 1.81
N PHE A 83 -0.61 -1.59 2.25
CA PHE A 83 -1.20 -1.86 3.56
C PHE A 83 -0.16 -2.42 4.52
N TYR A 84 -0.26 -2.04 5.79
CA TYR A 84 0.50 -2.64 6.88
C TYR A 84 -0.44 -3.48 7.75
N PHE A 85 -0.05 -4.74 7.96
CA PHE A 85 -0.78 -5.75 8.72
C PHE A 85 -0.03 -6.04 10.02
N GLN A 86 -0.74 -6.05 11.14
CA GLN A 86 -0.13 -6.40 12.43
C GLN A 86 -1.15 -7.07 13.36
N GLU A 87 -0.71 -8.08 14.11
CA GLU A 87 -1.52 -8.67 15.18
C GLU A 87 -1.72 -7.64 16.30
N ASN A 88 -2.99 -7.34 16.65
CA ASN A 88 -3.26 -6.54 17.84
C ASN A 88 -2.93 -7.39 19.08
N VAL A 89 -2.16 -6.82 20.00
CA VAL A 89 -1.97 -7.40 21.33
C VAL A 89 -2.70 -6.47 22.30
N ASP A 90 -3.70 -6.99 23.00
CA ASP A 90 -4.38 -6.19 24.02
C ASP A 90 -3.47 -5.97 25.25
N GLU A 91 -3.87 -5.05 26.13
CA GLU A 91 -3.11 -4.72 27.35
C GLU A 91 -2.92 -5.92 28.30
N LYS A 92 -3.68 -7.00 28.10
CA LYS A 92 -3.63 -8.24 28.90
C LYS A 92 -2.85 -9.35 28.20
N GLY A 93 -2.24 -9.08 27.04
CA GLY A 93 -1.46 -10.04 26.26
C GLY A 93 -2.31 -11.07 25.49
N VAL A 94 -3.62 -10.85 25.38
CA VAL A 94 -4.50 -11.68 24.54
C VAL A 94 -4.29 -11.26 23.09
N LYS A 95 -3.90 -12.24 22.27
CA LYS A 95 -3.80 -12.10 20.83
C LYS A 95 -5.18 -11.76 20.27
N GLY A 96 -5.29 -10.56 19.70
CA GLY A 96 -6.51 -10.02 19.11
C GLY A 96 -6.60 -10.26 17.62
N GLY A 97 -7.53 -9.54 16.96
CA GLY A 97 -7.66 -9.53 15.50
C GLY A 97 -6.51 -8.81 14.80
N ILE A 98 -6.45 -8.93 13.47
CA ILE A 98 -5.44 -8.25 12.65
C ILE A 98 -5.83 -6.78 12.45
N ARG A 99 -4.91 -5.87 12.79
CA ARG A 99 -5.00 -4.47 12.40
C ARG A 99 -4.48 -4.29 10.99
N VAL A 100 -5.23 -3.57 10.17
CA VAL A 100 -4.84 -3.20 8.81
C VAL A 100 -4.89 -1.68 8.70
N ILE A 101 -3.77 -1.07 8.31
CA ILE A 101 -3.64 0.38 8.12
C ILE A 101 -2.92 0.72 6.82
N PRO A 102 -3.02 1.96 6.33
CA PRO A 102 -2.13 2.46 5.29
C PRO A 102 -0.67 2.46 5.76
N THR A 103 0.25 2.15 4.84
CA THR A 103 1.70 2.29 5.08
C THR A 103 2.10 3.75 5.20
N GLU A 104 3.16 4.04 5.98
CA GLU A 104 3.67 5.41 6.12
C GLU A 104 4.07 5.99 4.76
N GLY A 105 4.76 5.21 3.92
CA GLY A 105 5.13 5.64 2.57
C GLY A 105 3.94 5.93 1.66
N SER A 106 2.75 5.36 1.91
CA SER A 106 1.54 5.74 1.17
C SER A 106 0.98 7.10 1.60
N ILE A 107 1.12 7.43 2.89
CA ILE A 107 0.69 8.71 3.46
C ILE A 107 1.65 9.82 2.99
N GLU A 108 2.96 9.57 3.09
CA GLU A 108 4.02 10.50 2.64
C GLU A 108 3.84 10.90 1.18
N LYS A 109 3.55 9.94 0.29
CA LYS A 109 3.28 10.23 -1.14
C LYS A 109 2.15 11.23 -1.36
N VAL A 110 1.08 11.17 -0.56
CA VAL A 110 -0.04 12.11 -0.65
C VAL A 110 0.36 13.47 -0.10
N ILE A 111 1.05 13.50 1.04
CA ILE A 111 1.58 14.74 1.64
C ILE A 111 2.50 15.45 0.64
N ASP A 112 3.47 14.74 0.05
CA ASP A 112 4.39 15.26 -0.96
C ASP A 112 3.63 15.82 -2.16
N SER A 113 2.58 15.13 -2.60
CA SER A 113 1.73 15.58 -3.72
C SER A 113 1.00 16.89 -3.37
N ILE A 114 0.43 17.00 -2.16
CA ILE A 114 -0.22 18.23 -1.66
C ILE A 114 0.78 19.40 -1.60
N GLU A 115 1.98 19.15 -1.09
CA GLU A 115 3.00 20.18 -0.97
C GLU A 115 3.43 20.72 -2.34
N ASN A 116 3.47 19.86 -3.36
CA ASN A 116 3.89 20.21 -4.72
C ASN A 116 2.81 20.90 -5.59
N ILE A 117 1.51 20.80 -5.25
CA ILE A 117 0.39 21.33 -6.06
C ILE A 117 0.44 22.86 -6.30
N GLY A 118 1.15 23.62 -5.45
CA GLY A 118 1.24 25.09 -5.57
C GLY A 118 2.43 25.63 -6.40
N ASN A 119 3.45 24.82 -6.68
CA ASN A 119 4.64 25.27 -7.43
C ASN A 119 4.38 25.43 -8.94
N ILE A 120 3.25 24.89 -9.43
CA ILE A 120 2.91 24.85 -10.86
C ILE A 120 2.12 26.10 -11.27
N GLU A 121 1.30 26.67 -10.38
CA GLU A 121 0.45 27.84 -10.68
C GLU A 121 1.18 29.18 -10.58
N SER A 122 2.40 29.23 -10.04
CA SER A 122 3.24 30.44 -10.02
C SER A 122 3.71 30.90 -11.41
N ILE A 123 3.43 30.14 -12.48
CA ILE A 123 3.80 30.48 -13.86
C ILE A 123 2.76 31.42 -14.52
N GLU A 124 1.52 31.52 -14.01
CA GLU A 124 0.42 32.22 -14.70
C GLU A 124 -0.11 33.48 -13.98
N LYS A 125 0.64 34.09 -13.06
CA LYS A 125 0.23 35.39 -12.46
C LYS A 125 0.47 36.55 -13.43
N SER A 126 -0.49 36.80 -14.32
CA SER A 126 -0.59 38.01 -15.15
C SER A 126 -2.01 38.59 -15.12
N ASN A 127 -2.41 39.17 -13.98
CA ASN A 127 -3.27 40.36 -13.81
C ASN A 127 -4.06 40.33 -12.48
N PRO A 128 -3.99 41.37 -11.64
CA PRO A 128 -4.66 41.40 -10.35
C PRO A 128 -6.12 41.89 -10.46
N GLY A 129 -7.03 41.11 -9.90
CA GLY A 129 -8.44 41.46 -9.64
C GLY A 129 -8.99 40.47 -8.61
N ASP A 130 -9.80 40.94 -7.67
CA ASP A 130 -10.31 40.20 -6.48
C ASP A 130 -10.98 38.85 -6.83
N GLU A 131 -11.59 38.74 -8.02
CA GLU A 131 -12.19 37.49 -8.51
C GLU A 131 -11.15 36.39 -8.85
N ASN A 132 -9.89 36.77 -9.10
CA ASN A 132 -8.81 35.83 -9.41
C ASN A 132 -8.27 35.11 -8.16
N GLU A 133 -8.30 35.73 -6.98
CA GLU A 133 -7.80 35.11 -5.74
C GLU A 133 -8.73 34.00 -5.24
N ASN A 134 -10.03 34.26 -5.20
CA ASN A 134 -11.04 33.24 -4.86
C ASN A 134 -11.00 32.06 -5.84
N ARG A 135 -10.87 32.32 -7.14
CA ARG A 135 -10.75 31.27 -8.17
C ARG A 135 -9.46 30.45 -8.02
N SER A 136 -8.35 31.07 -7.61
CA SER A 136 -7.09 30.36 -7.37
C SER A 136 -7.16 29.48 -6.11
N LEU A 137 -7.83 29.95 -5.05
CA LEU A 137 -8.08 29.12 -3.87
C LEU A 137 -8.99 27.92 -4.19
N GLU A 138 -10.07 28.13 -4.97
CA GLU A 138 -10.94 27.04 -5.42
C GLU A 138 -10.18 26.00 -6.26
N ASN A 139 -9.31 26.47 -7.16
CA ASN A 139 -8.47 25.59 -7.99
C ASN A 139 -7.48 24.80 -7.13
N LEU A 140 -6.83 25.44 -6.15
CA LEU A 140 -5.94 24.79 -5.20
C LEU A 140 -6.67 23.67 -4.43
N ILE A 141 -7.84 23.99 -3.86
CA ILE A 141 -8.67 23.02 -3.13
C ILE A 141 -9.03 21.85 -4.04
N LYS A 142 -9.50 22.12 -5.26
CA LYS A 142 -9.85 21.10 -6.25
C LYS A 142 -8.67 20.21 -6.62
N ASN A 143 -7.48 20.79 -6.78
CA ASN A 143 -6.26 20.04 -7.09
C ASN A 143 -5.84 19.14 -5.92
N ILE A 144 -6.00 19.60 -4.67
CA ILE A 144 -5.73 18.76 -3.50
C ILE A 144 -6.72 17.59 -3.43
N TYR A 145 -8.02 17.83 -3.60
CA TYR A 145 -9.02 16.74 -3.59
C TYR A 145 -8.77 15.67 -4.66
N ARG A 146 -8.22 16.04 -5.83
CA ARG A 146 -7.82 15.08 -6.87
C ARG A 146 -6.77 14.06 -6.42
N VAL A 147 -6.00 14.38 -5.40
CA VAL A 147 -4.98 13.47 -4.81
C VAL A 147 -5.54 12.76 -3.58
N VAL A 148 -6.28 13.48 -2.72
CA VAL A 148 -6.79 12.94 -1.46
C VAL A 148 -7.92 11.93 -1.71
N ASP A 149 -8.88 12.21 -2.58
CA ASP A 149 -10.05 11.34 -2.79
C ASP A 149 -9.68 9.92 -3.24
N PRO A 150 -8.75 9.71 -4.21
CA PRO A 150 -8.31 8.36 -4.55
C PRO A 150 -7.69 7.62 -3.38
N TRP A 151 -6.88 8.30 -2.55
CA TRP A 151 -6.26 7.69 -1.38
C TRP A 151 -7.30 7.28 -0.35
N VAL A 152 -8.26 8.17 -0.03
CA VAL A 152 -9.37 7.88 0.88
C VAL A 152 -10.18 6.67 0.38
N ASN A 153 -10.52 6.66 -0.91
CA ASN A 153 -11.29 5.56 -1.50
C ASN A 153 -10.54 4.23 -1.46
N TYR A 154 -9.22 4.24 -1.63
CA TYR A 154 -8.40 3.04 -1.58
C TYR A 154 -8.31 2.47 -0.16
N TYR A 155 -8.14 3.33 0.85
CA TYR A 155 -7.94 2.92 2.24
C TYR A 155 -9.20 2.92 3.12
N ARG A 156 -10.38 3.28 2.59
CA ARG A 156 -11.65 3.39 3.35
C ARG A 156 -12.06 2.14 4.13
N HIS A 157 -11.50 0.98 3.78
CA HIS A 157 -11.78 -0.32 4.40
C HIS A 157 -10.81 -0.67 5.54
N THR A 158 -9.96 0.28 5.94
CA THR A 158 -8.88 0.09 6.92
C THR A 158 -8.97 1.13 8.04
N ASP A 159 -8.20 0.91 9.11
CA ASP A 159 -8.01 1.93 10.15
C ASP A 159 -7.04 3.01 9.64
N CYS A 160 -7.59 3.97 8.90
CA CYS A 160 -6.84 5.06 8.28
C CYS A 160 -6.91 6.38 9.05
N SER A 161 -7.51 6.42 10.26
CA SER A 161 -7.74 7.65 11.02
C SER A 161 -6.45 8.43 11.29
N ALA A 162 -5.39 7.75 11.72
CA ALA A 162 -4.09 8.40 11.94
C ALA A 162 -3.46 8.96 10.65
N GLY A 163 -3.64 8.26 9.52
CA GLY A 163 -3.16 8.74 8.22
C GLY A 163 -3.95 9.94 7.72
N LEU A 164 -5.28 9.92 7.88
CA LEU A 164 -6.16 11.05 7.57
C LEU A 164 -5.81 12.29 8.38
N GLU A 165 -5.51 12.14 9.68
CA GLU A 165 -5.11 13.25 10.53
C GLU A 165 -3.84 13.94 10.01
N LYS A 166 -2.82 13.16 9.60
CA LYS A 166 -1.58 13.70 9.00
C LYS A 166 -1.87 14.44 7.69
N ILE A 167 -2.71 13.87 6.83
CA ILE A 167 -3.10 14.51 5.55
C ILE A 167 -3.88 15.81 5.81
N GLU A 168 -4.81 15.81 6.76
CA GLU A 168 -5.59 16.98 7.15
C GLU A 168 -4.69 18.10 7.71
N GLN A 169 -3.71 17.77 8.55
CA GLN A 169 -2.73 18.73 9.05
C GLN A 169 -1.94 19.38 7.91
N CYS A 170 -1.50 18.59 6.93
CA CYS A 170 -0.82 19.10 5.73
C CYS A 170 -1.73 20.01 4.90
N PHE A 171 -2.96 19.57 4.62
CA PHE A 171 -3.97 20.36 3.92
C PHE A 171 -4.19 21.72 4.59
N ASN A 172 -4.47 21.72 5.89
CA ASN A 172 -4.72 22.93 6.67
C ASN A 172 -3.51 23.89 6.67
N LYS A 173 -2.29 23.34 6.77
CA LYS A 173 -1.06 24.13 6.66
C LYS A 173 -0.92 24.77 5.28
N LYS A 174 -1.25 24.03 4.21
CA LYS A 174 -1.17 24.53 2.82
C LYS A 174 -2.16 25.66 2.57
N ILE A 175 -3.42 25.50 3.01
CA ILE A 175 -4.46 26.52 2.86
C ILE A 175 -4.11 27.79 3.66
N LYS A 176 -3.64 27.65 4.92
CA LYS A 176 -3.20 28.79 5.74
C LYS A 176 -1.99 29.53 5.18
N GLY A 177 -1.14 28.87 4.39
CA GLY A 177 -0.01 29.52 3.72
C GLY A 177 -0.39 30.22 2.42
N PHE A 178 -1.61 29.99 1.92
CA PHE A 178 -2.13 30.61 0.70
C PHE A 178 -2.97 31.87 1.00
N ILE A 179 -3.69 31.86 2.12
CA ILE A 179 -4.41 33.02 2.70
C ILE A 179 -3.41 34.00 3.32
#